data_AF-A0A259MMG2-F1
#
_entry.id   AF-A0A259MMG2-F1
#
_cell.length_a   1.000
_cell.length_b   1.000
_cell.length_c   1.000
_cell.angle_alpha   90.00
_cell.angle_beta   90.00
_cell.angle_gamma   90.00
#
_symmetry.space_group_name_H-M   'P 1'
#
loop_
_entity.id
_entity.type
_entity.pdbx_description
1 polymer ?
#
loop_
_entity_poly.entity_id
_entity_poly.type
_entity_poly.pdbx_seq_one_letter_code
_entity_poly.pdbx_strand_id
1 'polypeptide(L)' 'METTSKRGTTLTIRGLDVAIIERLKNHARARGRSLEADLRDLLTYASGQPLVVDPLEEADRIAAMTPQVSVAHSGADA' A
#
# COMPACT_ATOMS: atom_id res chain seq x y z
N MET A 1 -18.18 -6.25 -27.93
CA MET A 1 -17.27 -5.83 -26.85
C MET A 1 -18.07 -5.87 -25.57
N GLU A 2 -17.91 -6.92 -24.78
CA GLU A 2 -18.63 -7.09 -23.51
C GLU A 2 -17.97 -6.19 -22.47
N THR A 3 -18.59 -5.06 -22.16
CA THR A 3 -18.21 -4.24 -21.01
C THR A 3 -18.76 -4.93 -19.77
N THR A 4 -18.01 -5.88 -19.22
CA THR A 4 -18.33 -6.43 -17.91
C THR A 4 -18.20 -5.28 -16.89
N SER A 5 -19.33 -4.64 -16.57
CA SER A 5 -19.44 -3.82 -15.37
C SER A 5 -19.17 -4.74 -14.18
N LYS A 6 -17.90 -4.82 -13.77
CA LYS A 6 -17.48 -5.55 -12.57
C LYS A 6 -18.10 -4.85 -11.38
N ARG A 7 -19.35 -5.18 -11.05
CA ARG A 7 -20.00 -4.70 -9.83
C ARG A 7 -19.16 -5.22 -8.65
N GLY A 8 -18.64 -4.29 -7.86
CA GLY A 8 -17.91 -4.62 -6.64
C GLY A 8 -18.77 -5.48 -5.71
N THR A 9 -18.15 -6.42 -5.00
CA THR A 9 -18.82 -7.24 -3.97
C THR A 9 -18.79 -6.51 -2.64
N THR A 10 -19.87 -6.60 -1.86
CA THR A 10 -19.93 -6.06 -0.50
C THR A 10 -19.11 -6.92 0.46
N LEU A 11 -18.17 -6.31 1.18
CA LEU A 11 -17.39 -6.95 2.24
C LEU A 11 -17.96 -6.56 3.61
N THR A 12 -18.16 -7.52 4.51
CA THR A 12 -18.53 -7.28 5.91
C THR A 12 -17.43 -7.83 6.82
N ILE A 13 -16.85 -6.96 7.64
CA ILE A 13 -15.85 -7.33 8.65
C ILE A 13 -16.54 -7.36 10.02
N ARG A 14 -16.48 -8.50 10.71
CA ARG A 14 -17.11 -8.71 12.03
C ARG A 14 -16.06 -8.84 13.12
N GLY A 15 -16.44 -8.54 14.36
CA GLY A 15 -15.59 -8.72 15.53
C GLY A 15 -14.39 -7.76 15.60
N LEU A 16 -14.48 -6.60 14.93
CA LEU A 16 -13.43 -5.59 14.99
C LEU A 16 -13.48 -4.85 16.32
N ASP A 17 -12.33 -4.70 16.98
CA ASP A 17 -12.22 -3.93 18.22
C ASP A 17 -12.71 -2.48 18.00
N VAL A 18 -13.49 -1.98 18.96
CA VAL A 18 -14.06 -0.63 18.94
C VAL A 18 -12.96 0.43 18.82
N ALA A 19 -11.81 0.23 19.47
CA ALA A 19 -10.68 1.16 19.38
C ALA A 19 -10.14 1.26 17.94
N ILE A 20 -10.14 0.14 17.19
CA ILE A 20 -9.73 0.13 15.78
C ILE A 20 -10.75 0.88 14.93
N ILE A 21 -12.05 0.66 15.18
CA ILE A 21 -13.12 1.38 14.47
C ILE A 21 -12.98 2.90 14.65
N GLU A 22 -12.74 3.36 15.87
CA GLU A 22 -12.57 4.79 16.14
C GLU A 22 -11.30 5.35 15.48
N ARG A 23 -10.19 4.61 15.48
CA ARG A 23 -8.98 5.02 14.76
C ARG A 23 -9.22 5.16 13.26
N LEU A 24 -9.94 4.23 12.65
CA LEU A 24 -10.30 4.28 11.23
C LEU A 24 -11.21 5.48 10.92
N LYS A 25 -12.21 5.76 11.76
CA LYS A 25 -13.07 6.94 11.63
C LYS A 25 -12.26 8.24 11.71
N ASN A 26 -11.34 8.34 12.66
CA ASN A 26 -10.49 9.51 12.81
C ASN A 26 -9.58 9.72 11.59
N HIS A 27 -9.02 8.64 11.04
CA HIS A 27 -8.21 8.70 9.82
C HIS A 27 -9.02 9.18 8.61
N ALA A 28 -10.23 8.64 8.41
CA ALA A 28 -11.12 9.09 7.33
C ALA A 28 -11.53 10.56 7.48
N ARG A 29 -11.83 11.01 8.71
CA ARG A 29 -12.14 12.41 9.03
C ARG A 29 -10.96 13.34 8.73
N ALA A 30 -9.74 12.95 9.11
CA ALA A 30 -8.54 13.73 8.83
C ALA A 30 -8.31 13.95 7.31
N ARG A 31 -8.81 13.02 6.48
CA ARG A 31 -8.76 13.09 5.02
C ARG A 31 -9.99 13.73 4.37
N GLY A 32 -10.99 14.13 5.17
CA GLY A 32 -12.22 14.75 4.68
C GLY A 32 -13.10 13.81 3.84
N ARG A 33 -13.03 12.49 4.07
CA ARG A 33 -13.80 11.48 3.32
C ARG A 33 -14.66 10.61 4.25
N SER A 34 -15.60 9.86 3.67
CA SER A 34 -16.35 8.86 4.43
C SER A 34 -15.45 7.68 4.80
N LEU A 35 -15.79 6.99 5.90
CA LEU A 35 -15.08 5.79 6.34
C LEU A 35 -15.04 4.71 5.25
N GLU A 36 -16.15 4.53 4.53
CA GLU A 36 -16.22 3.56 3.42
C GLU A 36 -15.27 3.94 2.28
N ALA A 37 -15.21 5.22 1.90
CA ALA A 37 -14.33 5.67 0.83
C ALA A 37 -12.85 5.46 1.21
N ASP A 38 -12.47 5.84 2.43
CA ASP A 38 -11.09 5.66 2.92
C ASP A 38 -10.72 4.18 3.05
N LEU A 39 -11.64 3.32 3.53
CA LEU A 39 -11.43 1.86 3.56
C LEU A 39 -11.31 1.26 2.16
N ARG A 40 -12.10 1.71 1.19
CA ARG A 40 -12.01 1.25 -0.21
C ARG A 40 -10.65 1.59 -0.80
N ASP A 41 -10.16 2.80 -0.57
CA ASP A 41 -8.84 3.23 -1.02
C ASP A 41 -7.73 2.42 -0.33
N LEU A 42 -7.83 2.24 0.99
CA LEU A 42 -6.88 1.45 1.78
C LEU A 42 -6.81 0.00 1.30
N LEU A 43 -7.96 -0.65 1.09
CA LEU A 43 -8.02 -2.04 0.62
C LEU A 43 -7.52 -2.17 -0.82
N THR A 44 -7.82 -1.19 -1.68
CA THR A 44 -7.31 -1.16 -3.06
C THR A 44 -5.79 -1.07 -3.05
N TYR A 45 -5.24 -0.14 -2.27
CA TYR A 45 -3.80 0.02 -2.12
C TYR A 45 -3.13 -1.24 -1.55
N ALA A 46 -3.65 -1.76 -0.44
CA ALA A 46 -3.11 -2.95 0.22
C ALA A 46 -3.17 -4.20 -0.68
N SER A 47 -4.21 -4.34 -1.50
CA SER A 47 -4.33 -5.48 -2.42
C SER A 47 -3.30 -5.49 -3.54
N GLY A 48 -2.74 -4.32 -3.88
CA GLY A 48 -1.69 -4.20 -4.89
C GLY A 48 -0.28 -4.40 -4.33
N GLN A 49 -0.12 -4.48 -3.01
CA GLN A 49 1.18 -4.73 -2.41
C GLN A 49 1.47 -6.25 -2.40
N PRO A 50 2.70 -6.68 -2.76
CA PRO A 50 3.11 -8.06 -2.54
C PRO A 50 2.92 -8.41 -1.06
N LEU A 51 2.40 -9.61 -0.78
CA LEU A 51 2.40 -10.12 0.58
C LEU A 51 3.85 -10.43 0.95
N VAL A 52 4.55 -9.44 1.48
CA VAL A 52 5.93 -9.61 1.94
C VAL A 52 5.86 -10.39 3.26
N VAL A 53 6.04 -11.71 3.16
CA VAL A 53 6.01 -12.64 4.30
C VAL A 53 7.20 -12.39 5.22
N ASP A 54 8.33 -11.93 4.66
CA ASP A 54 9.50 -11.47 5.41
C ASP A 54 10.04 -10.15 4.80
N PRO A 55 9.92 -9.02 5.53
CA PRO A 55 10.44 -7.72 5.10
C PRO A 55 11.94 -7.71 4.80
N LEU A 56 12.72 -8.58 5.46
CA LEU A 56 14.15 -8.69 5.27
C LEU A 56 14.49 -9.42 3.96
N GLU A 57 13.78 -10.50 3.65
CA GLU A 57 13.96 -11.23 2.38
C GLU A 57 13.60 -10.37 1.15
N GLU A 58 12.58 -9.52 1.26
CA GLU A 58 12.22 -8.61 0.16
C GLU A 58 13.27 -7.50 -0.01
N ALA A 59 13.84 -6.99 1.09
CA ALA A 59 14.95 -6.04 1.02
C ALA A 59 16.17 -6.64 0.32
N ASP A 60 16.51 -7.90 0.63
CA ASP A 60 17.58 -8.65 -0.04
C ASP A 60 17.29 -8.87 -1.54
N ARG A 61 16.05 -9.21 -1.90
CA ARG A 61 15.65 -9.33 -3.31
C ARG A 61 15.82 -8.01 -4.07
N ILE A 62 15.36 -6.89 -3.50
CA ILE A 62 15.47 -5.57 -4.12
C ILE A 62 16.95 -5.19 -4.28
N ALA A 63 17.77 -5.44 -3.26
CA ALA A 63 19.21 -5.21 -3.31
C ALA A 63 19.89 -6.03 -4.43
N ALA A 64 19.48 -7.29 -4.63
CA ALA A 64 20.01 -8.16 -5.67
C ALA A 64 19.58 -7.75 -7.10
N MET A 65 18.40 -7.12 -7.27
CA MET A 65 17.88 -6.70 -8.58
C MET A 65 18.29 -5.28 -9.00
N THR A 66 18.80 -4.46 -8.07
CA THR A 66 19.14 -3.06 -8.35
C THR A 66 20.62 -2.95 -8.78
N PRO A 67 20.93 -2.52 -10.01
CA PRO A 67 22.31 -2.29 -10.43
C PRO A 67 22.95 -1.23 -9.54
N GLN A 68 24.11 -1.56 -8.95
CA GLN A 68 24.88 -0.61 -8.15
C GLN A 68 25.48 0.43 -9.10
N VAL A 69 24.79 1.55 -9.29
CA VAL A 69 25.34 2.70 -10.04
C VAL A 69 26.46 3.28 -9.18
N SER A 70 27.69 2.83 -9.43
CA SER A 70 28.88 3.49 -8.93
C SER A 70 28.99 4.87 -9.57
N VAL A 71 28.48 5.90 -8.89
CA VAL A 71 28.73 7.29 -9.27
C VAL A 71 30.20 7.56 -8.95
N ALA A 72 31.07 7.29 -9.93
CA ALA A 72 32.45 7.74 -9.90
C ALA A 72 32.44 9.26 -9.82
N HIS A 73 32.78 9.81 -8.64
CA HIS A 73 33.13 11.20 -8.49
C HIS A 73 34.45 11.45 -9.24
N SER A 74 34.34 11.81 -10.52
CA SER A 74 35.45 12.38 -11.28
C SER A 74 35.65 13.82 -10.82
N GLY A 75 36.40 13.98 -9.73
CA GLY A 75 36.91 15.26 -9.26
C GLY A 75 38.39 15.41 -9.58
N ALA A 76 38.68 16.43 -10.40
CA ALA A 76 39.90 17.24 -10.43
C ALA A 76 41.25 16.57 -10.77
N ASP A 77 41.75 16.88 -11.97
CA ASP A 77 43.17 17.20 -12.16
C ASP A 77 43.25 18.57 -12.87
N ALA A 78 44.32 19.28 -12.52
CA ALA A 78 44.47 20.74 -12.49
C ALA A 78 44.66 21.45 -13.84
#